data_AF-A0A6G8PUY2-F1
#
_entry.id   AF-A0A6G8PUY2-F1
#
_cell.length_a   1.000
_cell.length_b   1.000
_cell.length_c   1.000
_cell.angle_alpha   90.00
_cell.angle_beta   90.00
_cell.angle_gamma   90.00
#
_symmetry.space_group_name_H-M   'P 1'
#
loop_
_entity.id
_entity.type
_entity.pdbx_description
1 polymer ?
#
loop_
_entity_poly.entity_id
_entity_poly.type
_entity_poly.pdbx_seq_one_letter_code
_entity_poly.pdbx_strand_id
1 'polypeptide(L)' 'MLGLRPRRHDPGGRHPWVLDVKTIPGFTETSTLPLAAEAAGLRFDALVETILEGALQNEAPAKL' A
#
# COMPACT_ATOMS: atom_id res chain seq x y z
N MET A 1 0.05 -30.91 14.49
CA MET A 1 -0.41 -30.64 13.11
C MET A 1 -1.60 -29.70 13.17
N LEU A 2 -1.39 -28.38 13.10
CA LEU A 2 -2.47 -27.40 13.22
C LEU A 2 -3.15 -27.28 11.84
N GLY A 3 -4.29 -27.95 11.68
CA GLY A 3 -5.11 -27.82 10.48
C GLY A 3 -5.54 -26.36 10.33
N LEU A 4 -5.04 -25.69 9.29
CA LEU A 4 -5.48 -24.36 8.92
C LEU A 4 -6.96 -24.45 8.52
N ARG A 5 -7.87 -24.17 9.46
CA ARG A 5 -9.29 -24.03 9.18
C ARG A 5 -9.45 -22.90 8.15
N PRO A 6 -10.24 -23.07 7.09
CA PRO A 6 -10.55 -21.98 6.17
C PRO A 6 -11.22 -20.86 6.98
N ARG A 7 -10.57 -19.69 7.03
CA ARG A 7 -11.07 -18.54 7.78
C ARG A 7 -12.29 -17.98 7.03
N ARG A 8 -13.48 -18.16 7.63
CA ARG A 8 -14.74 -17.69 7.06
C ARG A 8 -14.77 -16.16 7.11
N HIS A 9 -15.24 -15.54 6.02
CA HIS A 9 -15.67 -14.15 5.97
C HIS A 9 -16.55 -13.84 7.20
N ASP A 10 -16.23 -12.78 7.96
CA ASP A 10 -17.06 -12.29 9.07
C ASP A 10 -18.27 -11.53 8.51
N PRO A 11 -19.48 -12.13 8.50
CA PRO A 11 -20.66 -11.51 7.89
C PRO A 11 -21.10 -10.23 8.61
N GLY A 12 -20.67 -10.06 9.88
CA GLY A 12 -20.98 -8.88 10.67
C GLY A 12 -19.99 -7.73 10.49
N GLY A 13 -18.92 -7.92 9.72
CA GLY A 13 -17.92 -6.87 9.43
C GLY A 13 -17.22 -6.29 10.66
N ARG A 14 -17.20 -7.01 11.79
CA ARG A 14 -16.60 -6.53 13.06
C ARG A 14 -15.09 -6.68 13.08
N HIS A 15 -14.56 -7.60 12.26
CA HIS A 15 -13.13 -7.85 12.17
C HIS A 15 -12.64 -7.68 10.73
N PRO A 16 -11.76 -6.70 10.45
CA PRO A 16 -11.13 -6.58 9.14
C PRO A 16 -10.13 -7.71 8.91
N TRP A 17 -10.05 -8.18 7.67
CA TRP A 17 -9.12 -9.22 7.25
C TRP A 17 -8.19 -8.67 6.16
N VAL A 18 -6.88 -8.83 6.34
CA VAL A 18 -5.92 -8.53 5.28
C VAL A 18 -5.89 -9.70 4.31
N LEU A 19 -6.33 -9.45 3.07
CA LEU A 19 -6.39 -10.48 2.02
C LEU A 19 -5.13 -10.51 1.16
N ASP A 20 -4.57 -9.34 0.88
CA ASP A 20 -3.40 -9.15 0.03
C ASP A 20 -2.73 -7.81 0.34
N VAL A 21 -1.45 -7.68 -0.02
CA VAL A 21 -0.67 -6.45 0.04
C VAL A 21 0.00 -6.24 -1.31
N LYS A 22 -0.39 -5.18 -2.01
CA LYS A 22 0.18 -4.83 -3.32
C LYS A 22 1.46 -4.02 -3.13
N THR A 23 2.61 -4.62 -3.40
CA THR A 23 3.91 -3.91 -3.41
C THR A 23 4.06 -2.98 -4.62
N ILE A 24 3.30 -3.22 -5.69
CA ILE A 24 3.20 -2.36 -6.88
C ILE A 24 1.72 -2.06 -7.12
N PRO A 25 1.16 -1.01 -6.48
CA PRO A 25 -0.22 -0.61 -6.69
C PRO A 25 -0.40 0.07 -8.05
N GLY A 26 -1.65 0.19 -8.50
CA GLY A 26 -1.96 1.11 -9.60
C GLY A 26 -1.57 2.54 -9.22
N PHE A 27 -1.04 3.29 -10.18
CA PHE A 27 -0.42 4.59 -9.92
C PHE A 27 -0.80 5.68 -10.94
N THR A 28 -1.99 5.55 -11.54
CA THR A 28 -2.63 6.63 -12.31
C THR A 28 -3.46 7.53 -11.39
N GLU A 29 -3.84 8.72 -11.83
CA GLU A 29 -4.68 9.67 -11.04
C GLU A 29 -5.97 9.03 -10.50
N THR A 30 -6.53 8.05 -11.20
CA THR A 30 -7.75 7.33 -10.81
C THR A 30 -7.51 6.05 -10.02
N SER A 31 -6.26 5.73 -9.70
CA SER A 31 -5.90 4.56 -8.90
C SER A 31 -6.14 4.79 -7.39
N THR A 32 -6.38 3.72 -6.64
CA THR A 32 -6.77 3.80 -5.22
C THR A 32 -5.72 4.43 -4.31
N LEU A 33 -4.43 4.20 -4.56
CA LEU A 33 -3.36 4.81 -3.75
C LEU A 33 -3.30 6.34 -3.99
N PRO A 34 -3.19 6.84 -5.24
CA PRO A 34 -3.29 8.27 -5.53
C PRO A 34 -4.55 8.95 -4.97
N LEU A 35 -5.73 8.34 -5.15
CA LEU A 35 -6.98 8.90 -4.62
C LEU A 35 -7.00 8.96 -3.08
N ALA A 36 -6.42 7.97 -2.40
CA ALA A 36 -6.32 7.98 -0.94
C ALA A 36 -5.36 9.07 -0.45
N ALA A 37 -4.26 9.32 -1.16
CA ALA A 37 -3.33 10.40 -0.85
C ALA A 37 -3.99 11.78 -1.04
N GLU A 38 -4.73 11.96 -2.14
CA GLU A 38 -5.49 13.19 -2.40
C GLU A 38 -6.55 13.43 -1.32
N ALA A 39 -7.29 12.39 -0.92
CA ALA A 39 -8.25 12.46 0.19
C ALA A 39 -7.60 12.82 1.54
N ALA A 40 -6.31 12.53 1.70
CA ALA A 40 -5.49 12.94 2.85
C ALA A 40 -4.86 14.34 2.68
N GLY A 41 -5.14 15.04 1.59
CA GLY A 41 -4.63 16.39 1.29
C GLY A 41 -3.28 16.42 0.57
N LEU A 42 -2.79 15.28 0.08
CA LEU A 42 -1.53 15.17 -0.65
C LEU A 42 -1.79 15.11 -2.16
N ARG A 43 -1.33 16.11 -2.90
CA ARG A 43 -1.46 16.13 -4.36
C ARG A 43 -0.61 15.04 -5.02
N PHE A 44 -0.99 14.66 -6.25
CA PHE A 44 -0.32 13.58 -6.99
C PHE A 44 1.19 13.81 -7.17
N ASP A 45 1.61 15.03 -7.53
CA ASP A 45 3.02 15.39 -7.68
C ASP A 45 3.79 15.28 -6.36
N ALA A 46 3.20 15.75 -5.25
CA ALA A 46 3.78 15.61 -3.92
C ALA A 46 3.90 14.14 -3.46
N LEU A 47 2.93 13.28 -3.85
CA LEU A 47 3.01 11.84 -3.60
C LEU A 47 4.19 11.19 -4.36
N VAL A 48 4.41 11.59 -5.62
CA VAL A 48 5.56 11.12 -6.42
C VAL A 48 6.87 11.52 -5.74
N GLU A 49 7.01 12.79 -5.35
CA GLU A 49 8.20 13.30 -4.65
C GLU A 49 8.45 12.54 -3.36
N THR A 50 7.42 12.32 -2.54
CA THR A 50 7.51 11.55 -1.28
C THR A 50 8.07 10.14 -1.50
N ILE A 51 7.60 9.44 -2.55
CA ILE A 51 8.07 8.09 -2.88
C ILE A 51 9.54 8.11 -3.32
N LEU A 52 9.94 9.09 -4.14
CA LEU A 52 11.32 9.25 -4.59
C LEU A 52 12.26 9.54 -3.43
N GLU A 53 11.88 10.45 -2.51
CA GLU A 53 12.66 10.74 -1.30
C GLU A 53 12.85 9.48 -0.44
N GLY A 54 11.78 8.71 -0.23
CA GLY A 54 11.85 7.45 0.51
C GLY A 54 12.71 6.38 -0.17
N ALA A 55 12.76 6.36 -1.50
CA ALA A 55 13.65 5.46 -2.24
C ALA A 55 15.12 5.86 -2.07
N LEU A 56 15.43 7.15 -2.19
CA LEU A 56 16.78 7.69 -2.03
C LEU A 56 17.34 7.49 -0.61
N GLN A 57 16.49 7.58 0.41
CA GLN A 57 16.88 7.30 1.81
C GLN A 57 17.17 5.81 2.06
N ASN A 58 16.57 4.91 1.29
CA ASN A 58 16.73 3.47 1.43
C ASN A 58 17.91 2.89 0.63
N GLU A 59 18.62 3.71 -0.15
CA GLU A 59 19.82 3.25 -0.84
C GLU A 59 20.93 2.94 0.18
N ALA A 60 21.21 1.64 0.38
CA ALA A 60 22.53 1.21 0.83
C ALA A 60 23.55 1.65 -0.23
N PRO A 61 24.79 2.05 0.15
CA PRO A 61 25.77 2.59 -0.79
C PRO A 61 25.87 1.71 -2.02
N ALA A 62 25.81 2.33 -3.20
CA ALA A 62 25.93 1.65 -4.48
C ALA A 62 27.08 0.64 -4.41
N LYS A 63 26.76 -0.65 -4.56
CA LYS A 63 27.77 -1.69 -4.74
C LYS A 63 28.40 -1.46 -6.10
N LEU A 64 29.44 -0.63 -6.13
CA LEU A 64 30.42 -0.53 -7.21
C LEU A 64 31.43 -1.67 -7.07
#